data_AF-A0A7S0C6E7-F1
#
_entry.id   AF-A0A7S0C6E7-F1
#
_cell.length_a   1.000
_cell.length_b   1.000
_cell.length_c   1.000
_cell.angle_alpha   90.00
_cell.angle_beta   90.00
_cell.angle_gamma   90.00
#
_symmetry.space_group_name_H-M   'P 1'
#
loop_
_entity.id
_entity.type
_entity.pdbx_description
1 polymer ?
#
loop_
_entity_poly.entity_id
_entity_poly.type
_entity_poly.pdbx_seq_one_letter_code
_entity_poly.pdbx_strand_id
1 'polypeptide(L)'
;LEGKTRFDHGLFLFDLHHMPAGCGTWPAFWLTDENVWPNNGEIDIVESANYLEYAKTALHTSDKCDMSGVKEDQKMTGDWDIAVGVPDPVTGKTDMIPRKSTDCFVYDKHQWLNQGCVAVDKAKGRIGV
;
A
#
# COMPACT_ATOMS: atom_id res chain seq x y z
N LEU A 1 -9.95 15.30 0.70
CA LEU A 1 -9.63 16.44 1.60
C LEU A 1 -8.14 16.43 1.74
N GLU A 2 -7.49 17.54 1.43
CA GLU A 2 -6.03 17.65 1.55
C GLU A 2 -5.69 18.72 2.58
N GLY A 3 -4.68 18.43 3.41
CA GLY A 3 -4.15 19.41 4.35
C GLY A 3 -3.62 20.64 3.62
N LYS A 4 -3.63 21.81 4.26
CA LYS A 4 -3.01 23.03 3.69
C LYS A 4 -1.54 23.18 4.05
N THR A 5 -1.17 22.69 5.23
CA THR A 5 0.22 22.66 5.70
C THR A 5 0.93 21.48 5.07
N ARG A 6 2.21 21.66 4.72
CA ARG A 6 3.10 20.61 4.23
C ARG A 6 4.12 20.29 5.30
N PHE A 7 4.50 19.03 5.37
CA PHE A 7 5.44 18.49 6.34
C PHE A 7 6.49 17.69 5.59
N ASP A 8 7.75 17.92 5.90
CA ASP A 8 8.87 17.12 5.38
C ASP A 8 9.18 15.94 6.32
N HIS A 9 9.06 16.18 7.63
CA HIS A 9 9.20 15.17 8.69
C HIS A 9 8.17 15.40 9.79
N GLY A 10 7.81 14.35 10.52
CA GLY A 10 6.93 14.46 11.67
C GLY A 10 6.49 13.12 12.25
N LEU A 11 5.79 13.19 13.38
CA LEU A 11 4.98 12.10 13.91
C LEU A 11 3.52 12.48 13.75
N PHE A 12 2.80 11.68 12.97
CA PHE A 12 1.38 11.88 12.71
C PHE A 12 0.57 10.90 13.56
N LEU A 13 -0.37 11.44 14.33
CA LEU A 13 -1.33 10.64 15.09
C LEU A 13 -2.71 10.93 14.53
N PHE A 14 -3.44 9.86 14.25
CA PHE A 14 -4.81 9.93 13.78
C PHE A 14 -5.64 8.89 14.51
N ASP A 15 -6.75 9.33 15.08
CA ASP A 15 -7.71 8.50 15.78
C ASP A 15 -9.02 8.50 14.99
N LEU A 16 -9.51 7.31 14.69
CA LEU A 16 -10.64 7.05 13.82
C LEU A 16 -11.68 6.21 14.56
N HIS A 17 -12.90 6.73 14.65
CA HIS A 17 -14.01 5.95 15.18
C HIS A 17 -14.58 4.98 14.13
N HIS A 18 -14.63 5.37 12.85
CA HIS A 18 -15.16 4.54 11.76
C HIS A 18 -14.43 4.85 10.44
N MET A 19 -14.37 3.86 9.54
CA MET A 19 -13.95 4.03 8.15
C MET A 19 -15.04 3.56 7.18
N PRO A 20 -15.09 4.11 5.96
CA PRO A 20 -16.00 3.62 4.92
C PRO A 20 -15.74 2.14 4.57
N ALA A 21 -16.81 1.40 4.30
CA ALA A 21 -16.75 0.04 3.76
C ALA A 21 -17.96 -0.21 2.87
N GLY A 22 -17.79 -0.93 1.77
CA GLY A 22 -18.85 -1.17 0.80
C GLY A 22 -18.35 -1.56 -0.58
N CYS A 23 -19.16 -2.25 -1.38
CA CYS A 23 -18.81 -2.52 -2.78
C CYS A 23 -18.50 -1.21 -3.53
N GLY A 24 -17.34 -1.17 -4.21
CA GLY A 24 -16.89 -0.01 -4.97
C GLY A 24 -16.29 1.12 -4.13
N THR A 25 -16.21 0.99 -2.80
CA THR A 25 -15.49 1.97 -1.97
C THR A 25 -13.99 1.68 -1.97
N TRP A 26 -13.19 2.75 -1.94
CA TRP A 26 -11.75 2.70 -1.77
C TRP A 26 -11.30 3.86 -0.85
N PRO A 27 -11.49 3.73 0.47
CA PRO A 27 -11.07 4.76 1.41
C PRO A 27 -9.56 4.71 1.66
N ALA A 28 -8.96 5.91 1.79
CA ALA A 28 -7.56 6.08 2.11
C ALA A 28 -7.33 7.25 3.10
N PHE A 29 -6.37 7.08 4.00
CA PHE A 29 -5.70 8.15 4.73
C PHE A 29 -4.20 8.04 4.44
N TRP A 30 -3.68 9.06 3.77
CA TRP A 30 -2.40 9.01 3.07
C TRP A 30 -1.68 10.36 3.16
N LEU A 31 -0.37 10.34 2.92
CA LEU A 31 0.49 11.52 2.85
C LEU A 31 1.17 11.56 1.49
N THR A 32 1.18 12.74 0.86
CA THR A 32 1.80 12.94 -0.46
C THR A 32 2.16 14.40 -0.69
N ASP A 33 2.97 14.64 -1.72
CA ASP A 33 3.04 15.93 -2.39
C ASP A 33 2.34 15.85 -3.75
N GLU A 34 1.04 16.17 -3.76
CA GLU A 34 0.20 16.08 -4.97
C GLU A 34 0.73 16.87 -6.17
N ASN A 35 1.49 17.95 -5.95
CA ASN A 35 2.02 18.75 -7.06
C ASN A 35 3.15 18.05 -7.82
N VAL A 36 3.82 17.09 -7.17
CA VAL A 36 5.04 16.45 -7.66
C VAL A 36 4.90 14.92 -7.73
N TRP A 37 3.76 14.39 -7.31
CA TRP A 37 3.47 12.97 -7.37
C TRP A 37 3.64 12.43 -8.80
N PRO A 38 4.28 11.25 -8.97
CA PRO A 38 4.77 10.33 -7.94
C PRO A 38 6.22 10.56 -7.49
N ASN A 39 6.90 11.61 -7.99
CA ASN A 39 8.35 11.74 -7.80
C ASN A 39 8.75 12.05 -6.35
N ASN A 40 7.89 12.71 -5.58
CA ASN A 40 8.08 12.94 -4.15
C ASN A 40 7.47 11.84 -3.26
N GLY A 41 6.93 10.80 -3.90
CA GLY A 41 6.36 9.64 -3.24
C GLY A 41 5.02 9.87 -2.54
N GLU A 42 4.53 8.80 -1.97
CA GLU A 42 3.27 8.71 -1.23
C GLU A 42 3.39 7.65 -0.13
N ILE A 43 2.75 7.91 1.00
CA ILE A 43 2.69 7.03 2.17
C ILE A 43 1.22 6.78 2.48
N ASP A 44 0.73 5.59 2.16
CA ASP A 44 -0.59 5.13 2.56
C ASP A 44 -0.53 4.59 3.97
N ILE A 45 -1.02 5.37 4.92
CA ILE A 45 -1.04 4.98 6.33
C ILE A 45 -2.16 3.96 6.55
N VAL A 46 -3.33 4.22 5.96
CA VAL A 46 -4.48 3.33 6.00
C VAL A 46 -5.19 3.36 4.66
N GLU A 47 -5.24 2.21 4.00
CA GLU A 47 -6.02 2.01 2.78
C GLU A 47 -6.81 0.70 2.84
N SER A 48 -7.99 0.68 2.24
CA SER A 48 -8.75 -0.55 2.01
C SER A 48 -9.60 -0.43 0.75
N ALA A 49 -10.15 -1.55 0.28
CA ALA A 49 -11.06 -1.56 -0.86
C ALA A 49 -12.21 -2.53 -0.62
N ASN A 50 -13.39 -2.16 -1.12
CA ASN A 50 -14.61 -2.95 -1.01
C ASN A 50 -14.98 -3.26 0.46
N TYR A 51 -15.07 -4.55 0.78
CA TYR A 51 -15.29 -5.10 2.13
C TYR A 51 -14.03 -5.75 2.69
N LEU A 52 -12.83 -5.27 2.31
CA LEU A 52 -11.60 -5.72 2.98
C LEU A 52 -11.69 -5.42 4.47
N GLU A 53 -11.65 -6.47 5.29
CA GLU A 53 -11.80 -6.37 6.76
C GLU A 53 -10.51 -5.91 7.47
N TYR A 54 -9.42 -5.74 6.72
CA TYR A 54 -8.13 -5.29 7.21
C TYR A 54 -7.62 -4.16 6.32
N ALA A 55 -6.80 -3.30 6.90
CA ALA A 55 -6.16 -2.24 6.15
C ALA A 55 -4.80 -2.67 5.61
N LYS A 56 -4.43 -1.97 4.54
CA LYS A 56 -3.14 -2.00 3.91
C LYS A 56 -2.41 -0.71 4.23
N THR A 57 -1.09 -0.81 4.42
CA THR A 57 -0.19 0.34 4.41
C THR A 57 0.77 0.17 3.25
N ALA A 58 1.08 1.24 2.53
CA ALA A 58 1.91 1.19 1.34
C ALA A 58 2.92 2.34 1.31
N LEU A 59 4.02 2.10 0.58
CA LEU A 59 4.90 3.16 0.11
C LEU A 59 4.91 3.15 -1.41
N HIS A 60 4.81 4.34 -1.98
CA HIS A 60 4.91 4.62 -3.40
C HIS A 60 6.06 5.57 -3.63
N THR A 61 7.02 5.20 -4.48
CA THR A 61 8.23 5.99 -4.71
C THR A 61 8.56 6.11 -6.19
N SER A 62 9.54 6.96 -6.49
CA SER A 62 10.31 6.88 -7.74
C SER A 62 11.08 5.55 -7.83
N ASP A 63 11.86 5.39 -8.91
CA ASP A 63 12.67 4.19 -9.11
C ASP A 63 13.66 3.93 -7.95
N LYS A 64 14.09 2.67 -7.83
CA LYS A 64 15.16 2.20 -6.91
C LYS A 64 14.81 2.10 -5.42
N CYS A 65 13.54 2.15 -5.02
CA CYS A 65 13.14 1.72 -3.68
C CYS A 65 12.66 0.26 -3.72
N ASP A 66 13.53 -0.66 -3.32
CA ASP A 66 13.20 -2.08 -3.16
C ASP A 66 13.45 -2.51 -1.72
N MET A 67 12.40 -3.05 -1.11
CA MET A 67 12.34 -3.52 0.27
C MET A 67 12.50 -5.04 0.39
N SER A 68 12.88 -5.73 -0.69
CA SER A 68 13.09 -7.19 -0.70
C SER A 68 14.11 -7.68 0.33
N GLY A 69 15.04 -6.81 0.75
CA GLY A 69 16.03 -7.08 1.80
C GLY A 69 15.51 -6.94 3.24
N VAL A 70 14.29 -6.44 3.44
CA VAL A 70 13.68 -6.28 4.77
C VAL A 70 13.28 -7.63 5.33
N LYS A 71 13.84 -7.95 6.50
CA LYS A 71 13.52 -9.18 7.22
C LYS A 71 12.23 -8.98 8.03
N GLU A 72 11.17 -9.67 7.58
CA GLU A 72 9.96 -9.90 8.37
C GLU A 72 10.34 -10.43 9.77
N ASP A 73 9.52 -10.12 10.78
CA ASP A 73 9.75 -10.42 12.22
C ASP A 73 10.90 -9.68 12.91
N GLN A 74 11.84 -9.08 12.16
CA GLN A 74 12.97 -8.34 12.75
C GLN A 74 12.86 -6.83 12.57
N LYS A 75 12.27 -6.40 11.46
CA LYS A 75 12.20 -4.98 11.06
C LYS A 75 10.78 -4.47 10.87
N MET A 76 9.79 -5.36 10.88
CA MET A 76 8.37 -5.02 10.80
C MET A 76 7.54 -6.00 11.64
N THR A 77 6.40 -5.52 12.14
CA THR A 77 5.44 -6.33 12.89
C THR A 77 4.44 -7.04 11.98
N GLY A 78 4.15 -6.47 10.81
CA GLY A 78 3.29 -7.06 9.77
C GLY A 78 4.02 -8.04 8.84
N ASP A 79 3.34 -8.41 7.76
CA ASP A 79 3.87 -9.18 6.63
C ASP A 79 3.73 -8.37 5.33
N TRP A 80 4.58 -8.64 4.34
CA TRP A 80 4.36 -8.11 2.99
C TRP A 80 3.09 -8.71 2.39
N ASP A 81 2.25 -7.87 1.78
CA ASP A 81 1.05 -8.36 1.10
C ASP A 81 1.43 -9.24 -0.09
N ILE A 82 0.61 -10.25 -0.34
CA ILE A 82 0.86 -11.27 -1.36
C ILE A 82 -0.07 -11.05 -2.54
N ALA A 83 0.55 -10.83 -3.68
CA ALA A 83 -0.14 -10.63 -4.94
C ALA A 83 -0.07 -11.88 -5.83
N VAL A 84 -1.19 -12.18 -6.49
CA VAL A 84 -1.38 -13.28 -7.44
C VAL A 84 -2.25 -12.81 -8.60
N GLY A 85 -2.27 -13.57 -9.71
CA GLY A 85 -3.17 -13.31 -10.83
C GLY A 85 -2.64 -12.27 -11.81
N VAL A 86 -1.36 -12.33 -12.15
CA VAL A 86 -0.71 -11.46 -13.13
C VAL A 86 -1.15 -11.86 -14.53
N PRO A 87 -1.86 -11.03 -15.31
CA PRO A 87 -2.13 -11.38 -16.69
C PRO A 87 -0.82 -11.40 -17.47
N ASP A 88 -0.48 -12.52 -18.10
CA ASP A 88 0.63 -12.57 -19.04
C ASP A 88 0.32 -11.62 -20.21
N PRO A 89 1.19 -10.64 -20.50
CA PRO A 89 0.88 -9.56 -21.43
C PRO A 89 0.80 -10.03 -22.89
N VAL A 90 1.25 -11.26 -23.19
CA VAL A 90 1.24 -11.84 -24.54
C VAL A 90 0.08 -12.80 -24.74
N THR A 91 -0.19 -13.64 -23.74
CA THR A 91 -1.13 -14.76 -23.82
C THR A 91 -2.45 -14.48 -23.12
N GLY A 92 -2.51 -13.45 -22.25
CA GLY A 92 -3.67 -13.13 -21.41
C GLY A 92 -3.96 -14.16 -20.31
N LYS A 93 -3.15 -15.22 -20.19
CA LYS A 93 -3.29 -16.21 -19.12
C LYS A 93 -2.80 -15.62 -17.81
N THR A 94 -3.57 -15.77 -16.76
CA THR A 94 -3.19 -15.32 -15.42
C THR A 94 -2.14 -16.24 -14.80
N ASP A 95 -1.00 -15.67 -14.46
CA ASP A 95 0.02 -16.26 -13.62
C ASP A 95 -0.39 -16.16 -12.15
N MET A 96 -0.50 -17.31 -11.50
CA MET A 96 -0.92 -17.46 -10.11
C MET A 96 0.27 -17.59 -9.15
N ILE A 97 1.51 -17.38 -9.60
CA ILE A 97 2.70 -17.37 -8.74
C ILE A 97 2.58 -16.24 -7.70
N PRO A 98 2.59 -16.57 -6.38
CA PRO A 98 2.57 -15.56 -5.33
C PRO A 98 3.83 -14.72 -5.31
N ARG A 99 3.68 -13.40 -5.19
CA ARG A 99 4.77 -12.45 -5.08
C ARG A 99 4.54 -11.51 -3.90
N LYS A 100 5.60 -11.21 -3.15
CA LYS A 100 5.57 -10.22 -2.08
C LYS A 100 5.63 -8.81 -2.65
N SER A 101 4.87 -7.92 -2.05
CA SER A 101 4.78 -6.51 -2.43
C SER A 101 5.95 -5.70 -1.86
N THR A 102 7.17 -5.96 -2.36
CA THR A 102 8.41 -5.33 -1.83
C THR A 102 9.01 -4.27 -2.71
N ASP A 103 8.53 -4.09 -3.93
CA ASP A 103 8.97 -3.02 -4.82
C ASP A 103 8.03 -1.82 -4.66
N CYS A 104 8.57 -0.65 -4.32
CA CYS A 104 7.76 0.55 -4.06
C CYS A 104 7.60 1.42 -5.31
N PHE A 105 8.26 1.07 -6.42
CA PHE A 105 8.30 1.89 -7.62
C PHE A 105 6.95 1.92 -8.33
N VAL A 106 6.33 3.11 -8.40
CA VAL A 106 4.99 3.29 -8.99
C VAL A 106 4.85 2.90 -10.47
N TYR A 107 5.97 2.80 -11.20
CA TYR A 107 5.96 2.39 -12.61
C TYR A 107 6.59 1.01 -12.81
N ASP A 108 6.69 0.18 -11.77
CA ASP A 108 7.04 -1.22 -11.97
C ASP A 108 6.02 -1.88 -12.91
N LYS A 109 6.52 -2.74 -13.79
CA LYS A 109 5.67 -3.42 -14.77
C LYS A 109 4.65 -4.37 -14.12
N HIS A 110 4.82 -4.69 -12.85
CA HIS A 110 3.87 -5.47 -12.05
C HIS A 110 3.21 -4.62 -10.96
N GLN A 111 3.10 -3.30 -11.13
CA GLN A 111 2.54 -2.41 -10.11
C GLN A 111 1.13 -2.82 -9.64
N TRP A 112 0.33 -3.43 -10.52
CA TRP A 112 -0.99 -3.96 -10.14
C TRP A 112 -0.94 -5.08 -9.10
N LEU A 113 0.23 -5.73 -8.94
CA LEU A 113 0.48 -6.77 -7.96
C LEU A 113 1.01 -6.21 -6.67
N ASN A 114 2.13 -5.48 -6.70
CA ASN A 114 2.73 -4.99 -5.47
C ASN A 114 1.79 -3.95 -4.81
N GLN A 115 1.00 -3.19 -5.59
CA GLN A 115 0.20 -2.07 -5.10
C GLN A 115 1.09 -1.05 -4.33
N GLY A 116 2.37 -0.94 -4.70
CA GLY A 116 3.40 -0.28 -3.88
C GLY A 116 4.05 -1.26 -2.88
N CYS A 117 4.90 -0.78 -1.97
CA CYS A 117 5.44 -1.64 -0.92
C CYS A 117 4.39 -1.93 0.14
N VAL A 118 3.38 -2.75 -0.18
CA VAL A 118 2.24 -2.99 0.71
C VAL A 118 2.58 -3.97 1.80
N ALA A 119 2.32 -3.56 3.04
CA ALA A 119 2.32 -4.42 4.21
C ALA A 119 0.92 -4.49 4.84
N VAL A 120 0.66 -5.63 5.48
CA VAL A 120 -0.58 -5.91 6.21
C VAL A 120 -0.25 -6.41 7.61
N ASP A 121 -1.17 -6.20 8.55
CA ASP A 121 -1.04 -6.77 9.89
C ASP A 121 -1.14 -8.31 9.86
N LYS A 122 -0.32 -9.00 10.67
CA LYS A 122 -0.28 -10.47 10.73
C LYS A 122 -1.58 -11.10 11.20
N ALA A 123 -2.25 -10.46 12.15
CA ALA A 123 -3.54 -10.91 12.63
C ALA A 123 -4.68 -10.48 11.70
N LYS A 124 -4.36 -9.80 10.58
CA LYS A 124 -5.33 -9.10 9.73
C LYS A 124 -6.26 -8.24 10.58
N GLY A 125 -5.66 -7.51 11.52
CA GLY A 125 -6.38 -6.66 12.45
C GLY A 125 -7.34 -5.72 11.72
N ARG A 126 -8.52 -5.56 12.32
CA ARG A 126 -9.53 -4.63 11.83
C ARG A 126 -9.11 -3.21 12.14
N ILE A 127 -9.37 -2.29 11.22
CA ILE A 127 -9.38 -0.86 11.53
C ILE A 127 -10.80 -0.48 11.89
N GLY A 128 -11.07 -0.36 13.20
CA GLY A 128 -12.40 -0.10 13.75
C GLY A 128 -13.16 -1.38 14.06
N VAL A 129 -13.78 -1.41 15.23
CA VAL A 129 -14.70 -2.47 15.71
C VAL A 129 -16.11 -2.27 15.17
#